data_AF-A0A7C8Z9U8-F1
#
_entry.id   AF-A0A7C8Z9U8-F1
#
_cell.length_a   1.000
_cell.length_b   1.000
_cell.length_c   1.000
_cell.angle_alpha   90.00
_cell.angle_beta   90.00
_cell.angle_gamma   90.00
#
_symmetry.space_group_name_H-M   'P 1'
#
loop_
_entity.id
_entity.type
_entity.pdbx_description
1 polymer ?
#
loop_
_entity_poly.entity_id
_entity_poly.type
_entity_poly.pdbx_seq_one_letter_code
_entity_poly.pdbx_strand_id
1 'polypeptide(L)'
;SEKPQEVDEKQEIIFTYDVSFEESEVKWASRWDAYLLMSDDQIHWFSIVNSLMIVLFLSGMVAMIMLRTLYRDISKYNELETQEEAQEETGWKLVHGDVFRPPTNSDLLCVYAGTGVQCFGMMLVTMLFAVLGFLSPSNRGGP
;
A
#
# COMPACT_ATOMS: atom_id res chain seq x y z
N SER A 1 -10.50 -52.45 4.23
CA SER A 1 -9.98 -51.36 5.08
C SER A 1 -8.47 -51.54 5.14
N GLU A 2 -7.74 -50.83 4.27
CA GLU A 2 -6.28 -50.86 4.27
C GLU A 2 -5.78 -49.95 5.40
N LYS A 3 -4.79 -50.43 6.16
CA LYS A 3 -4.21 -49.67 7.27
C LYS A 3 -3.40 -48.49 6.71
N PRO A 4 -3.41 -47.32 7.37
CA PRO A 4 -2.62 -46.17 6.94
C PRO A 4 -1.12 -46.53 6.92
N GLN A 5 -0.41 -46.05 5.89
CA GLN A 5 1.02 -46.28 5.72
C GLN A 5 1.81 -45.42 6.73
N GLU A 6 2.56 -46.06 7.62
CA GLU A 6 3.47 -45.38 8.54
C GLU A 6 4.72 -44.92 7.77
N VAL A 7 5.14 -43.67 8.00
CA VAL A 7 6.23 -42.99 7.30
C VAL A 7 7.33 -42.65 8.30
N ASP A 8 8.54 -43.16 8.07
CA ASP A 8 9.73 -42.87 8.89
C ASP A 8 10.60 -41.74 8.31
N GLU A 9 11.37 -41.07 9.17
CA GLU A 9 12.31 -40.02 8.74
C GLU A 9 13.35 -40.57 7.76
N LYS A 10 13.47 -39.91 6.59
CA LYS A 10 14.36 -40.26 5.44
C LYS A 10 13.88 -41.43 4.57
N GLN A 11 12.63 -41.87 4.71
CA GLN A 11 12.05 -42.84 3.80
C GLN A 11 11.72 -42.20 2.44
N GLU A 12 12.16 -42.84 1.36
CA GLU A 12 11.85 -42.41 0.00
C GLU A 12 10.43 -42.86 -0.36
N ILE A 13 9.52 -41.89 -0.52
CA ILE A 13 8.12 -42.15 -0.89
C ILE A 13 7.99 -42.00 -2.40
N ILE A 14 7.67 -43.10 -3.07
CA ILE A 14 7.40 -43.10 -4.51
C ILE A 14 5.94 -42.76 -4.72
N PHE A 15 5.69 -41.57 -5.26
CA PHE A 15 4.35 -41.15 -5.68
C PHE A 15 4.10 -41.61 -7.11
N THR A 16 3.08 -42.44 -7.29
CA THR A 16 2.53 -42.76 -8.60
C THR A 16 1.12 -42.23 -8.66
N TYR A 17 0.79 -41.49 -9.71
CA TYR A 17 -0.57 -41.06 -9.99
C TYR A 17 -1.04 -41.75 -11.26
N ASP A 18 -2.34 -42.08 -11.30
CA ASP A 18 -3.03 -42.48 -12.52
C ASP A 18 -4.10 -41.44 -12.82
N VAL A 19 -4.35 -41.18 -14.10
CA VAL A 19 -5.33 -40.19 -14.54
C VAL A 19 -6.33 -40.89 -15.44
N SER A 20 -7.52 -41.13 -14.90
CA SER A 20 -8.69 -41.48 -15.69
C SER A 20 -9.44 -40.20 -16.10
N PHE A 21 -9.57 -39.98 -17.40
CA PHE A 21 -10.38 -38.88 -17.92
C PHE A 21 -11.82 -39.34 -18.07
N GLU A 22 -12.74 -38.68 -17.37
CA GLU A 22 -14.19 -38.85 -17.54
C GLU A 22 -14.79 -37.64 -18.26
N GLU A 23 -15.73 -37.90 -19.16
CA GLU A 23 -16.46 -36.83 -19.85
C GLU A 23 -17.40 -36.13 -18.86
N SER A 24 -17.37 -34.80 -18.86
CA SER A 24 -18.18 -33.98 -17.98
C SER A 24 -19.09 -33.07 -18.79
N GLU A 25 -20.37 -33.06 -18.41
CA GLU A 25 -21.44 -32.22 -18.98
C GLU A 25 -21.19 -30.71 -18.78
N VAL A 26 -20.21 -30.33 -17.94
CA VAL A 26 -19.88 -28.92 -17.68
C VAL A 26 -18.98 -28.40 -18.78
N LYS A 27 -19.49 -27.43 -19.55
CA LYS A 27 -18.73 -26.67 -20.54
C LYS A 27 -17.45 -26.12 -19.90
N TRP A 28 -16.31 -26.29 -20.57
CA TRP A 28 -15.01 -25.88 -20.06
C TRP A 28 -14.99 -24.42 -19.55
N ALA A 29 -15.69 -23.53 -20.24
CA ALA A 29 -15.82 -22.13 -19.86
C ALA A 29 -16.50 -21.90 -18.50
N SER A 30 -17.45 -22.75 -18.10
CA SER A 30 -18.22 -22.62 -16.86
C SER A 30 -17.70 -23.49 -15.72
N ARG A 31 -16.60 -24.25 -15.91
CA ARG A 31 -16.03 -25.12 -14.87
C ARG A 31 -15.51 -24.35 -13.67
N TRP A 32 -15.04 -23.12 -13.88
CA TRP A 32 -14.53 -22.27 -12.82
C TRP A 32 -15.64 -21.51 -12.07
N ASP A 33 -16.83 -21.39 -12.64
CA ASP A 33 -17.95 -20.65 -12.01
C ASP A 33 -18.34 -21.25 -10.66
N ALA A 34 -18.31 -22.58 -10.52
CA ALA A 34 -18.63 -23.26 -9.26
C ALA A 34 -17.64 -22.93 -8.12
N TYR A 35 -16.36 -22.68 -8.45
CA TYR A 35 -15.35 -22.27 -7.48
C TYR A 35 -15.43 -20.77 -7.16
N LEU A 36 -15.93 -19.97 -8.10
CA LEU A 36 -16.07 -18.51 -7.95
C LEU A 36 -17.39 -18.12 -7.27
N LEU A 37 -18.42 -18.98 -7.32
CA LEU A 37 -19.72 -18.74 -6.69
C LEU A 37 -19.76 -19.15 -5.21
N MET A 38 -18.77 -19.89 -4.72
CA MET A 38 -18.74 -20.40 -3.36
C MET A 38 -18.11 -19.37 -2.41
N SER A 39 -18.98 -18.60 -1.75
CA SER A 39 -18.78 -18.01 -0.41
C SER A 39 -18.03 -16.68 -0.29
N ASP A 40 -18.40 -15.63 -1.04
CA ASP A 40 -17.70 -14.33 -0.89
C ASP A 40 -18.48 -13.20 -0.19
N ASP A 41 -19.82 -13.16 -0.25
CA ASP A 41 -20.56 -11.98 0.22
C ASP A 41 -20.44 -11.70 1.72
N GLN A 42 -20.44 -12.74 2.57
CA GLN A 42 -20.34 -12.56 4.02
C GLN A 42 -18.95 -12.13 4.49
N ILE A 43 -17.88 -12.61 3.83
CA ILE A 43 -16.49 -12.29 4.19
C ILE A 43 -16.10 -10.93 3.60
N HIS A 44 -16.55 -10.62 2.38
CA HIS A 44 -16.28 -9.34 1.73
C HIS A 44 -16.91 -8.15 2.44
N TRP A 45 -18.21 -8.21 2.77
CA TRP A 45 -18.86 -7.06 3.42
C TRP A 45 -18.29 -6.82 4.84
N PHE A 46 -17.91 -7.88 5.57
CA PHE A 46 -17.22 -7.75 6.85
C PHE A 46 -15.87 -7.02 6.72
N SER A 47 -15.10 -7.34 5.67
CA SER A 47 -13.83 -6.68 5.38
C SER A 47 -14.01 -5.21 4.99
N ILE A 48 -15.08 -4.88 4.26
CA ILE A 48 -15.44 -3.49 3.92
C ILE A 48 -15.74 -2.68 5.19
N VAL A 49 -16.61 -3.20 6.07
CA VAL A 49 -16.96 -2.52 7.33
C VAL A 49 -15.73 -2.33 8.21
N ASN A 50 -14.90 -3.36 8.36
CA ASN A 50 -13.65 -3.29 9.13
C ASN A 50 -12.71 -2.20 8.60
N SER A 51 -12.49 -2.15 7.28
CA SER A 51 -11.63 -1.13 6.68
C SER A 51 -12.20 0.28 6.85
N LEU A 52 -13.53 0.45 6.73
CA LEU A 52 -14.21 1.72 6.94
C LEU A 52 -14.08 2.21 8.38
N MET A 53 -14.21 1.32 9.38
CA MET A 53 -14.01 1.67 10.78
C MET A 53 -12.58 2.20 11.04
N ILE A 54 -11.56 1.54 10.47
CA ILE A 54 -10.16 1.97 10.61
C ILE A 54 -9.95 3.35 9.98
N VAL A 55 -10.48 3.59 8.77
CA VAL A 55 -10.36 4.87 8.07
C VAL A 55 -11.03 6.00 8.84
N LEU A 56 -12.24 5.80 9.37
CA LEU A 56 -12.93 6.80 10.19
C LEU A 56 -12.15 7.10 11.47
N PHE A 57 -11.60 6.07 12.13
CA PHE A 57 -10.81 6.24 13.34
C PHE A 57 -9.52 7.03 13.08
N LEU A 58 -8.77 6.65 12.04
CA LEU A 58 -7.53 7.35 11.65
C LEU A 58 -7.83 8.79 11.23
N SER A 59 -8.89 9.01 10.46
CA SER A 59 -9.33 10.37 10.07
C SER A 59 -9.68 11.21 11.29
N GLY A 60 -10.43 10.64 12.26
CA GLY A 60 -10.76 11.33 13.52
C GLY A 60 -9.52 11.67 14.35
N MET A 61 -8.54 10.76 14.44
CA MET A 61 -7.28 11.01 15.14
C MET A 61 -6.47 12.13 14.46
N VAL A 62 -6.37 12.10 13.13
CA VAL A 62 -5.71 13.15 12.34
C VAL A 62 -6.42 14.49 12.52
N ALA A 63 -7.76 14.51 12.46
CA ALA A 63 -8.55 15.72 12.67
C ALA A 63 -8.35 16.29 14.08
N MET A 64 -8.29 15.44 15.13
CA MET A 64 -7.97 15.89 16.49
C MET A 64 -6.57 16.51 16.60
N ILE A 65 -5.56 15.88 15.98
CA ILE A 65 -4.18 16.43 15.96
C ILE A 65 -4.16 17.76 15.20
N MET A 66 -4.83 17.84 14.05
CA MET A 66 -4.90 19.05 13.24
C MET A 66 -5.58 20.18 14.00
N LEU A 67 -6.74 19.92 14.61
CA LEU A 67 -7.44 20.91 15.45
C LEU A 67 -6.57 21.37 16.61
N ARG A 68 -5.92 20.44 17.33
CA ARG A 68 -5.02 20.79 18.44
C ARG A 68 -3.86 21.66 17.97
N THR A 69 -3.30 21.35 16.81
CA THR A 69 -2.20 22.12 16.22
C THR A 69 -2.69 23.49 15.77
N LEU A 70 -3.83 23.56 15.10
CA LEU A 70 -4.44 24.80 14.63
C LEU A 70 -4.81 25.72 15.79
N TYR A 71 -5.44 25.21 16.87
CA TYR A 71 -5.74 26.02 18.05
C TYR A 71 -4.48 26.58 18.70
N ARG A 72 -3.44 25.75 18.84
CA ARG A 72 -2.14 26.19 19.38
C ARG A 72 -1.46 27.19 18.46
N ASP A 73 -1.55 26.99 17.15
CA ASP A 73 -0.96 27.88 16.17
C ASP A 73 -1.70 29.21 16.17
N ILE A 74 -3.04 29.25 16.20
CA ILE A 74 -3.82 30.49 16.33
C ILE A 74 -3.48 31.23 17.63
N SER A 75 -3.42 30.53 18.78
CA SER A 75 -3.05 31.19 20.04
C SER A 75 -1.64 31.77 19.96
N LYS A 76 -0.71 31.03 19.34
CA LYS A 76 0.65 31.48 19.12
C LYS A 76 0.73 32.64 18.12
N TYR A 77 -0.06 32.66 17.05
CA TYR A 77 -0.11 33.79 16.11
C TYR A 77 -0.68 35.04 16.76
N ASN A 78 -1.69 34.91 17.62
CA ASN A 78 -2.23 36.04 18.36
C ASN A 78 -1.21 36.61 19.37
N GLU A 79 -0.42 35.74 20.00
CA GLU A 79 0.73 36.14 20.84
C GLU A 79 1.89 36.71 20.02
N LEU A 80 2.15 36.13 18.84
CA LEU A 80 3.20 36.56 17.92
C LEU A 80 2.85 37.85 17.22
N GLU A 81 1.60 38.19 16.91
CA GLU A 81 1.22 39.51 16.37
C GLU A 81 1.59 40.61 17.38
N THR A 82 1.37 40.33 18.66
CA THR A 82 1.80 41.18 19.78
C THR A 82 3.35 41.23 19.91
N GLN A 83 4.06 40.22 19.44
CA GLN A 83 5.52 40.09 19.51
C GLN A 83 6.23 40.50 18.21
N GLU A 84 5.58 40.43 17.05
CA GLU A 84 6.02 40.82 15.71
C GLU A 84 6.03 42.33 15.60
N GLU A 85 5.06 43.03 16.19
CA GLU A 85 5.17 44.49 16.43
C GLU A 85 6.47 44.84 17.19
N ALA A 86 7.02 43.93 17.99
CA ALA A 86 8.30 44.09 18.70
C ALA A 86 9.52 43.43 17.99
N GLN A 87 9.32 42.50 17.04
CA GLN A 87 10.36 41.69 16.39
C GLN A 87 10.62 42.09 14.92
N GLU A 88 9.67 42.76 14.26
CA GLU A 88 9.88 43.41 12.95
C GLU A 88 11.07 44.38 12.96
N GLU A 89 11.50 44.82 14.15
CA GLU A 89 12.73 45.60 14.29
C GLU A 89 14.04 44.79 14.15
N THR A 90 14.08 43.45 14.18
CA THR A 90 15.37 42.72 14.37
C THR A 90 15.64 41.39 13.61
N GLY A 91 14.66 40.63 13.10
CA GLY A 91 14.90 39.20 12.75
C GLY A 91 15.05 38.80 11.27
N TRP A 92 14.01 39.03 10.45
CA TRP A 92 13.85 38.36 9.14
C TRP A 92 14.93 38.72 8.11
N LYS A 93 15.49 39.92 8.20
CA LYS A 93 16.49 40.44 7.26
C LYS A 93 17.85 39.72 7.36
N LEU A 94 18.14 39.09 8.50
CA LEU A 94 19.38 38.33 8.72
C LEU A 94 19.27 36.89 8.19
N VAL A 95 18.07 36.29 8.24
CA VAL A 95 17.85 34.88 7.87
C VAL A 95 17.75 34.68 6.36
N HIS A 96 17.28 35.69 5.63
CA HIS A 96 17.20 35.64 4.15
C HIS A 96 18.58 35.39 3.49
N GLY A 97 19.69 35.73 4.14
CA GLY A 97 21.05 35.45 3.63
C GLY A 97 21.53 34.02 3.86
N ASP A 98 20.97 33.32 4.85
CA ASP A 98 21.38 31.96 5.22
C ASP A 98 20.55 30.87 4.53
N VAL A 99 19.29 31.19 4.16
CA VAL A 99 18.36 30.27 3.47
C VAL A 99 18.84 29.85 2.08
N PHE A 100 19.59 30.71 1.38
CA PHE A 100 20.10 30.42 0.03
C PHE A 100 21.49 29.81 0.01
N ARG A 101 22.05 29.45 1.18
CA ARG A 101 23.38 28.84 1.22
C ARG A 101 23.28 27.39 0.73
N PRO A 102 23.98 27.01 -0.36
CA PRO A 102 23.91 25.65 -0.86
C PRO A 102 24.43 24.69 0.22
N PRO A 103 23.73 23.57 0.48
CA PRO A 103 24.13 22.60 1.48
C PRO A 103 25.48 21.98 1.09
N THR A 104 26.32 21.69 2.10
CA THR A 104 27.70 21.20 1.92
C THR A 104 27.81 19.97 1.00
N ASN A 105 26.74 19.17 0.88
CA ASN A 105 26.66 17.98 0.04
C ASN A 105 25.43 18.02 -0.90
N SER A 106 25.32 19.06 -1.73
CA SER A 106 24.23 19.20 -2.73
C SER A 106 24.07 17.98 -3.64
N ASP A 107 25.18 17.36 -4.00
CA ASP A 107 25.22 16.30 -5.00
C ASP A 107 24.61 15.00 -4.47
N LEU A 108 24.90 14.64 -3.21
CA LEU A 108 24.29 13.48 -2.56
C LEU A 108 22.78 13.64 -2.45
N LEU A 109 22.31 14.84 -2.09
CA LEU A 109 20.89 15.13 -1.96
C LEU A 109 20.17 15.02 -3.31
N CYS A 110 20.80 15.52 -4.38
CA CYS A 110 20.30 15.36 -5.75
C CYS A 110 20.21 13.89 -6.17
N VAL A 111 21.24 13.09 -5.87
CA VAL A 111 21.26 11.65 -6.19
C VAL A 111 20.17 10.88 -5.43
N TYR A 112 19.98 11.15 -4.14
CA TYR A 112 18.91 10.50 -3.35
C TYR A 112 17.52 10.89 -3.85
N ALA A 113 17.30 12.18 -4.14
CA ALA A 113 16.02 12.66 -4.67
C ALA A 113 15.73 12.05 -6.06
N GLY A 114 16.73 12.04 -6.95
CA GLY A 114 16.61 11.44 -8.29
C GLY A 114 16.32 9.95 -8.24
N THR A 115 17.04 9.21 -7.40
CA THR A 115 16.82 7.76 -7.21
C THR A 115 15.43 7.49 -6.65
N GLY A 116 14.97 8.27 -5.66
CA GLY A 116 13.64 8.15 -5.09
C GLY A 116 12.53 8.36 -6.14
N VAL A 117 12.65 9.40 -6.97
CA VAL A 117 11.69 9.67 -8.05
C VAL A 117 11.67 8.55 -9.09
N GLN A 118 12.83 7.99 -9.45
CA GLN A 118 12.92 6.86 -10.38
C GLN A 118 12.24 5.60 -9.84
N CYS A 119 12.55 5.21 -8.60
CA CYS A 119 11.91 4.05 -7.96
C CYS A 119 10.39 4.24 -7.82
N PHE A 120 9.95 5.43 -7.43
CA PHE A 120 8.53 5.76 -7.33
C PHE A 120 7.81 5.67 -8.68
N GLY A 121 8.42 6.22 -9.73
CA GLY A 121 7.90 6.11 -11.10
C GLY A 121 7.79 4.66 -11.58
N MET A 122 8.82 3.85 -11.35
CA MET A 122 8.80 2.42 -11.69
C MET A 122 7.68 1.67 -10.94
N MET A 123 7.51 1.94 -9.65
CA MET A 123 6.47 1.32 -8.84
C MET A 123 5.07 1.68 -9.37
N LEU A 124 4.82 2.96 -9.66
CA LEU A 124 3.53 3.41 -10.20
C LEU A 124 3.22 2.79 -11.56
N VAL A 125 4.18 2.82 -12.49
CA VAL A 125 4.00 2.23 -13.83
C VAL A 125 3.71 0.74 -13.73
N THR A 126 4.48 0.01 -12.90
CA THR A 126 4.27 -1.43 -12.69
C THR A 126 2.88 -1.71 -12.11
N MET A 127 2.44 -0.91 -11.13
CA MET A 127 1.12 -1.05 -10.52
C MET A 127 -0.01 -0.75 -11.52
N LEU A 128 0.16 0.26 -12.38
CA LEU A 128 -0.80 0.55 -13.46
C LEU A 128 -0.91 -0.62 -14.43
N PHE A 129 0.22 -1.21 -14.86
CA PHE A 129 0.20 -2.41 -15.71
C PHE A 129 -0.44 -3.62 -15.01
N ALA A 130 -0.22 -3.77 -13.70
CA ALA A 130 -0.88 -4.82 -12.92
C ALA A 130 -2.40 -4.63 -12.86
N VAL A 131 -2.86 -3.40 -12.60
CA VAL A 131 -4.30 -3.07 -12.51
C VAL A 131 -5.00 -3.14 -13.87
N LEU A 132 -4.34 -2.74 -14.96
CA LEU A 132 -4.85 -2.90 -16.32
C LEU A 132 -4.91 -4.36 -16.79
N GLY A 133 -4.48 -5.32 -15.97
CA GLY A 133 -4.66 -6.74 -16.20
C GLY A 133 -3.56 -7.40 -17.03
N PHE A 134 -2.48 -6.70 -17.40
CA PHE A 134 -1.34 -7.31 -18.09
C PHE A 134 -0.60 -8.34 -17.22
N LEU A 135 -0.72 -8.24 -15.89
CA LEU A 135 -0.16 -9.20 -14.92
C LEU A 135 -1.25 -10.01 -14.18
N SER A 136 -2.52 -9.88 -14.56
CA SER A 136 -3.59 -10.70 -14.00
C SER A 136 -3.44 -12.15 -14.51
N PRO A 137 -3.59 -13.19 -13.66
CA PRO A 137 -3.49 -14.59 -14.07
C PRO A 137 -4.48 -14.99 -15.19
N SER A 138 -5.45 -14.12 -15.50
CA SER A 138 -6.40 -14.25 -16.60
C SER A 138 -5.80 -13.99 -17.99
N ASN A 139 -4.60 -13.39 -18.08
CA ASN A 139 -3.90 -13.24 -19.35
C ASN A 139 -3.14 -14.54 -19.67
N ARG A 140 -3.89 -15.56 -20.09
CA ARG A 140 -3.31 -16.77 -20.70
C ARG A 140 -2.51 -16.32 -21.91
N GLY A 141 -1.18 -16.42 -21.84
CA GLY A 141 -0.33 -16.33 -23.03
C GLY A 141 -0.80 -17.39 -24.02
N GLY A 142 -1.49 -16.96 -25.07
CA GLY A 142 -1.91 -17.82 -26.16
C GLY A 142 -0.69 -18.27 -26.97
N PRO A 143 -0.62 -19.57 -27.27
CA PRO A 143 -0.71 -20.02 -28.66
C PRO A 143 -2.13 -20.43 -29.04
#